data_AF-A0A819EAS8-F1
#
_entry.id   AF-A0A819EAS8-F1
#
_cell.length_a   1.000
_cell.length_b   1.000
_cell.length_c   1.000
_cell.angle_alpha   90.00
_cell.angle_beta   90.00
_cell.angle_gamma   90.00
#
_symmetry.space_group_name_H-M   'P 1'
#
loop_
_entity.id
_entity.type
_entity.pdbx_description
1 polymer ?
#
loop_
_entity_poly.entity_id
_entity_poly.type
_entity_poly.pdbx_seq_one_letter_code
_entity_poly.pdbx_strand_id
1 'polypeptide(L)'
;MGETILHSYKNQIYSDLVRQHNFNNLFHDPEFPNNKSSLYYTSGFNRTLDNVIWKRPYEICSNPQFIVKEANRLDLDQGQLGNCWFISAVSMITQNGTIFERVCPLDQTYDKRYYAGIFHFRFWQFGKWVDVVIDDYLPTINNRLIFCQNIKEPNEFWAPLLEKAYAKLSYSYEGTDAGQTTDALIDMTGGIEESFNTKGIKDKDQFWQTIGTALKHDAMIGCSISPDPIEREAKMPNGLVKGHAYAVTAAVRVKLTNGEVVQIIRCRNPWGNEVEWRGAWSDEDKVHWNTVDPYTREQLRYKKQADGEFWMPYSDWLKQFEQIQICNLSPDSFQGQLTMQQGKHITWHQTQFDGAWIKGKTAGGCGQPNIENFFINPQYLINVTKTDIERGDGLCTVICSCLQKYTRQKRQQTAGQQAEEYINLRLYRIKDSIDVSQITQDYKFYPKDLERQGDTGSYINKREVTGRFRVKPGNYILIPSTYEQDREGQFLIRIFSEGESTGKSLNMEHQHIDPPSPITRKEKYEFHDGKSQNQKFTIIQWYDKLPATQRKLLKYGGYATVSVGFLCCLGYCGKKYCCTNKHESSQSSSIKNRNKNYIF
;
A
#
# COMPACT_ATOMS: atom_id res chain seq x y z
N MET A 1 27.20 5.72 -6.32
CA MET A 1 25.90 5.38 -5.70
C MET A 1 25.68 3.90 -5.96
N GLY A 2 25.48 3.11 -4.90
CA GLY A 2 25.39 1.65 -4.99
C GLY A 2 24.10 1.19 -5.67
N GLU A 3 24.14 0.02 -6.31
CA GLU A 3 22.92 -0.68 -6.73
C GLU A 3 21.95 -0.79 -5.55
N THR A 4 20.67 -0.46 -5.76
CA THR A 4 19.65 -0.70 -4.74
C THR A 4 19.65 -2.20 -4.42
N ILE A 5 19.99 -2.56 -3.18
CA ILE A 5 19.98 -3.95 -2.73
C ILE A 5 18.54 -4.48 -2.82
N LEU A 6 18.34 -5.51 -3.63
CA LEU A 6 17.08 -6.22 -3.74
C LEU A 6 17.04 -7.33 -2.69
N HIS A 7 16.05 -7.30 -1.80
CA HIS A 7 15.89 -8.28 -0.74
C HIS A 7 14.94 -9.40 -1.18
N SER A 8 15.26 -10.66 -0.88
CA SER A 8 14.32 -11.77 -1.10
C SER A 8 13.21 -11.80 -0.05
N TYR A 9 11.95 -11.87 -0.46
CA TYR A 9 10.85 -12.15 0.46
C TYR A 9 10.94 -13.59 0.95
N LYS A 10 10.82 -13.81 2.27
CA LYS A 10 10.85 -15.15 2.89
C LYS A 10 12.07 -16.00 2.51
N ASN A 11 13.20 -15.35 2.20
CA ASN A 11 14.44 -16.01 1.75
C ASN A 11 14.26 -16.86 0.47
N GLN A 12 13.25 -16.58 -0.35
CA GLN A 12 13.04 -17.23 -1.65
C GLN A 12 13.79 -16.43 -2.73
N ILE A 13 14.82 -17.03 -3.32
CA ILE A 13 15.63 -16.41 -4.39
C ILE A 13 15.14 -16.95 -5.74
N TYR A 14 14.59 -16.07 -6.58
CA TYR A 14 13.99 -16.44 -7.87
C TYR A 14 14.93 -17.27 -8.75
N SER A 15 16.17 -16.80 -8.95
CA SER A 15 17.16 -17.45 -9.82
C SER A 15 17.56 -18.85 -9.35
N ASP A 16 17.61 -19.08 -8.03
CA ASP A 16 17.93 -20.40 -7.47
C ASP A 16 16.75 -21.36 -7.63
N LEU A 17 15.52 -20.88 -7.38
CA LEU A 17 14.30 -21.68 -7.52
C LEU A 17 14.06 -22.08 -8.98
N VAL A 18 14.30 -21.18 -9.95
CA VAL A 18 14.18 -21.47 -11.38
C VAL A 18 15.17 -22.54 -11.82
N ARG A 19 16.40 -22.58 -11.28
CA ARG A 19 17.39 -23.64 -11.59
C ARG A 19 17.00 -25.02 -11.04
N GLN A 20 16.16 -25.06 -10.01
CA GLN A 20 15.74 -26.31 -9.34
C GLN A 20 14.47 -26.93 -9.94
N HIS A 21 13.75 -26.19 -10.78
CA HIS A 21 12.45 -26.56 -11.33
C HIS A 21 12.46 -26.51 -12.87
N ASN A 22 11.50 -27.20 -13.49
CA ASN A 22 11.33 -27.24 -14.94
C ASN A 22 9.92 -27.72 -15.29
N PHE A 23 9.61 -27.88 -16.58
CA PHE A 23 8.29 -28.29 -17.05
C PHE A 23 7.76 -29.61 -16.44
N ASN A 24 8.64 -30.52 -16.03
CA ASN A 24 8.27 -31.80 -15.42
C ASN A 24 8.31 -31.78 -13.87
N ASN A 25 8.84 -30.71 -13.27
CA ASN A 25 8.90 -30.49 -11.83
C ASN A 25 8.58 -29.01 -11.56
N LEU A 26 7.30 -28.67 -11.59
CA LEU A 26 6.84 -27.30 -11.42
C LEU A 26 6.93 -26.87 -9.96
N PHE A 27 7.22 -25.59 -9.73
CA PHE A 27 7.31 -25.04 -8.38
C PHE A 27 5.94 -24.96 -7.71
N HIS A 28 5.92 -25.31 -6.43
CA HIS A 28 4.80 -25.11 -5.53
C HIS A 28 5.27 -24.19 -4.41
N ASP A 29 4.58 -23.07 -4.21
CA ASP A 29 5.02 -22.07 -3.25
C ASP A 29 4.67 -22.47 -1.81
N PRO A 30 5.66 -22.80 -0.95
CA PRO A 30 5.39 -23.19 0.43
C PRO A 30 4.93 -22.01 1.29
N GLU A 31 5.26 -20.78 0.91
CA GLU A 31 4.97 -19.57 1.68
C GLU A 31 3.58 -18.97 1.36
N PHE A 32 2.94 -19.43 0.27
CA PHE A 32 1.61 -19.01 -0.12
C PHE A 32 0.82 -20.19 -0.74
N PRO A 33 0.38 -21.15 0.10
CA PRO A 33 -0.14 -22.42 -0.37
C PRO A 33 -1.50 -22.26 -1.07
N ASN A 34 -1.80 -23.15 -2.01
CA ASN A 34 -3.01 -23.11 -2.83
C ASN A 34 -4.25 -23.65 -2.08
N ASN A 35 -4.60 -23.02 -0.96
CA ASN A 35 -5.71 -23.40 -0.10
C ASN A 35 -6.41 -22.16 0.50
N LYS A 36 -7.43 -22.40 1.34
CA LYS A 36 -8.27 -21.35 1.94
C LYS A 36 -7.48 -20.27 2.70
N SER A 37 -6.35 -20.60 3.34
CA SER A 37 -5.56 -19.62 4.11
C SER A 37 -5.00 -18.49 3.25
N SER A 38 -4.76 -18.76 1.96
CA SER A 38 -4.27 -17.77 1.01
C SER A 38 -5.40 -16.96 0.38
N LEU A 39 -6.65 -17.43 0.46
CA LEU A 39 -7.82 -16.69 0.00
C LEU A 39 -8.33 -15.73 1.08
N TYR A 40 -8.52 -16.22 2.30
CA TYR A 40 -9.13 -15.45 3.39
C TYR A 40 -8.65 -15.92 4.78
N TYR A 41 -8.63 -15.00 5.73
CA TYR A 41 -8.39 -15.25 7.15
C TYR A 41 -9.64 -15.06 8.01
N THR A 42 -10.68 -14.35 7.52
CA THR A 42 -11.95 -14.14 8.24
C THR A 42 -12.96 -15.22 7.88
N SER A 43 -13.60 -15.81 8.91
CA SER A 43 -14.68 -16.77 8.71
C SER A 43 -15.88 -16.13 8.03
N GLY A 44 -16.32 -16.70 6.91
CA GLY A 44 -17.52 -16.22 6.20
C GLY A 44 -17.30 -15.01 5.31
N PHE A 45 -16.04 -14.63 5.03
CA PHE A 45 -15.67 -13.53 4.12
C PHE A 45 -16.45 -13.58 2.80
N ASN A 46 -16.44 -14.73 2.12
CA ASN A 46 -17.31 -14.99 1.00
C ASN A 46 -17.51 -16.50 0.79
N ARG A 47 -18.76 -16.99 0.90
CA ARG A 47 -19.09 -18.41 0.73
C ARG A 47 -18.86 -18.92 -0.69
N THR A 48 -18.83 -18.07 -1.70
CA THR A 48 -18.51 -18.50 -3.08
C THR A 48 -17.08 -18.99 -3.20
N LEU A 49 -16.17 -18.51 -2.33
CA LEU A 49 -14.76 -18.91 -2.31
C LEU A 49 -14.55 -20.36 -1.85
N ASP A 50 -15.57 -21.02 -1.28
CA ASP A 50 -15.49 -22.44 -0.92
C ASP A 50 -15.45 -23.36 -2.15
N ASN A 51 -15.89 -22.87 -3.31
CA ASN A 51 -15.88 -23.61 -4.58
C ASN A 51 -14.62 -23.36 -5.42
N VAL A 52 -13.63 -22.64 -4.89
CA VAL A 52 -12.41 -22.28 -5.62
C VAL A 52 -11.56 -23.50 -5.88
N ILE A 53 -11.13 -23.63 -7.14
CA ILE A 53 -10.13 -24.58 -7.58
C ILE A 53 -8.93 -23.78 -8.09
N TRP A 54 -7.75 -24.07 -7.57
CA TRP A 54 -6.52 -23.44 -8.01
C TRP A 54 -6.02 -24.14 -9.28
N LYS A 55 -5.77 -23.37 -10.34
CA LYS A 55 -5.32 -23.88 -11.64
C LYS A 55 -4.18 -23.05 -12.19
N ARG A 56 -3.21 -23.69 -12.85
CA ARG A 56 -2.19 -22.99 -13.62
C ARG A 56 -2.77 -22.50 -14.96
N PRO A 57 -2.22 -21.44 -15.56
CA PRO A 57 -2.66 -20.95 -16.86
C PRO A 57 -2.70 -22.00 -17.98
N TYR A 58 -1.77 -22.96 -17.98
CA TYR A 58 -1.79 -24.10 -18.91
C TYR A 58 -3.00 -25.03 -18.75
N GLU A 59 -3.71 -25.00 -17.61
CA GLU A 59 -4.96 -25.73 -17.37
C GLU A 59 -6.21 -24.91 -17.71
N ILE A 60 -6.04 -23.61 -17.98
CA ILE A 60 -7.13 -22.65 -18.23
C ILE A 60 -7.22 -22.33 -19.73
N CYS A 61 -6.08 -22.12 -20.40
CA CYS A 61 -6.02 -21.82 -21.83
C CYS A 61 -4.89 -22.56 -22.55
N SER A 62 -4.98 -22.67 -23.87
CA SER A 62 -4.05 -23.47 -24.69
C SER A 62 -2.70 -22.81 -24.95
N ASN A 63 -2.62 -21.48 -24.90
CA ASN A 63 -1.41 -20.71 -25.19
C ASN A 63 -1.26 -19.54 -24.19
N PRO A 64 -0.95 -19.83 -22.91
CA PRO A 64 -0.73 -18.79 -21.93
C PRO A 64 0.49 -17.95 -22.31
N GLN A 65 0.39 -16.65 -22.10
CA GLN A 65 1.42 -15.66 -22.32
C GLN A 65 1.58 -14.82 -21.06
N PHE A 66 2.82 -14.40 -20.77
CA PHE A 66 3.04 -13.54 -19.62
C PHE A 66 2.51 -12.14 -19.93
N ILE A 67 2.99 -11.54 -21.02
CA ILE A 67 2.53 -10.29 -21.61
C ILE A 67 2.30 -10.50 -23.12
N VAL A 68 1.22 -9.97 -23.68
CA VAL A 68 0.89 -10.00 -25.10
C VAL A 68 1.21 -8.63 -25.72
N LYS A 69 2.32 -8.55 -26.47
CA LYS A 69 2.89 -7.33 -27.08
C LYS A 69 3.38 -6.29 -26.07
N GLU A 70 2.46 -5.63 -25.37
CA GLU A 70 2.74 -4.60 -24.37
C GLU A 70 1.75 -4.79 -23.22
N ALA A 71 2.18 -4.48 -21.98
CA ALA A 71 1.30 -4.52 -20.83
C ALA A 71 0.24 -3.40 -20.94
N ASN A 72 -0.87 -3.72 -21.60
CA ASN A 72 -1.94 -2.77 -21.85
C ASN A 72 -2.91 -2.76 -20.67
N ARG A 73 -3.05 -1.59 -20.05
CA ARG A 73 -3.90 -1.34 -18.87
C ARG A 73 -5.39 -1.26 -19.15
N LEU A 74 -5.79 -1.11 -20.42
CA LEU A 74 -7.16 -0.71 -20.76
C LEU A 74 -8.21 -1.81 -20.49
N ASP A 75 -7.77 -3.00 -20.10
CA ASP A 75 -8.55 -4.24 -20.17
C ASP A 75 -8.49 -5.07 -18.87
N LEU A 76 -7.98 -4.48 -17.78
CA LEU A 76 -7.93 -5.15 -16.49
C LEU A 76 -9.28 -5.09 -15.78
N ASP A 77 -9.93 -6.23 -15.68
CA ASP A 77 -11.08 -6.45 -14.80
C ASP A 77 -10.59 -6.86 -13.40
N GLN A 78 -11.16 -6.26 -12.36
CA GLN A 78 -10.78 -6.55 -10.97
C GLN A 78 -11.31 -7.91 -10.47
N GLY A 79 -12.36 -8.44 -11.11
CA GLY A 79 -13.09 -9.61 -10.64
C GLY A 79 -13.91 -9.36 -9.36
N GLN A 80 -13.95 -10.35 -8.48
CA GLN A 80 -14.87 -10.41 -7.32
C GLN A 80 -14.33 -9.77 -6.03
N LEU A 81 -13.09 -9.28 -6.03
CA LEU A 81 -12.44 -8.70 -4.84
C LEU A 81 -12.61 -7.17 -4.78
N GLY A 82 -12.75 -6.60 -3.59
CA GLY A 82 -12.84 -5.15 -3.38
C GLY A 82 -11.47 -4.46 -3.43
N ASN A 83 -10.62 -4.84 -4.39
CA ASN A 83 -9.25 -4.33 -4.54
C ASN A 83 -9.09 -3.33 -5.71
N CYS A 84 -10.17 -2.65 -6.12
CA CYS A 84 -10.17 -1.63 -7.19
C CYS A 84 -9.07 -0.57 -7.00
N TRP A 85 -8.71 -0.28 -5.75
CA TRP A 85 -7.63 0.61 -5.37
C TRP A 85 -6.25 0.13 -5.87
N PHE A 86 -5.99 -1.18 -5.80
CA PHE A 86 -4.76 -1.79 -6.29
C PHE A 86 -4.73 -1.80 -7.82
N ILE A 87 -5.82 -2.21 -8.47
CA ILE A 87 -5.92 -2.23 -9.93
C ILE A 87 -5.76 -0.82 -10.51
N SER A 88 -6.32 0.20 -9.85
CA SER A 88 -6.12 1.60 -10.22
C SER A 88 -4.64 2.00 -10.19
N ALA A 89 -3.90 1.59 -9.17
CA ALA A 89 -2.47 1.86 -9.06
C ALA A 89 -1.65 1.09 -10.10
N VAL A 90 -2.01 -0.16 -10.41
CA VAL A 90 -1.41 -0.95 -11.50
C VAL A 90 -1.59 -0.23 -12.86
N SER A 91 -2.78 0.30 -13.11
CA SER A 91 -3.09 1.11 -14.29
C SER A 91 -2.33 2.44 -14.36
N MET A 92 -1.80 2.93 -13.23
CA MET A 92 -0.93 4.11 -13.20
C MET A 92 0.53 3.75 -13.50
N ILE A 93 1.07 2.69 -12.90
CA ILE A 93 2.47 2.31 -13.14
C ILE A 93 2.73 1.80 -14.56
N THR A 94 1.75 1.16 -15.19
CA THR A 94 1.82 0.72 -16.61
C THR A 94 2.02 1.88 -17.60
N GLN A 95 1.73 3.12 -17.19
CA GLN A 95 1.97 4.32 -18.01
C GLN A 95 3.45 4.73 -18.02
N ASN A 96 4.20 4.26 -17.03
CA ASN A 96 5.62 4.51 -16.89
C ASN A 96 6.36 3.18 -17.02
N GLY A 97 6.75 2.82 -18.24
CA GLY A 97 7.40 1.55 -18.54
C GLY A 97 8.58 1.22 -17.62
N THR A 98 9.35 2.23 -17.21
CA THR A 98 10.47 2.02 -16.27
C THR A 98 10.02 1.59 -14.87
N ILE A 99 8.96 2.19 -14.34
CA ILE A 99 8.39 1.79 -13.04
C ILE A 99 7.70 0.43 -13.17
N PHE A 100 6.96 0.24 -14.25
CA PHE A 100 6.31 -1.04 -14.54
C PHE A 100 7.31 -2.20 -14.59
N GLU A 101 8.38 -2.08 -15.37
CA GLU A 101 9.43 -3.10 -15.50
C GLU A 101 10.16 -3.36 -14.18
N ARG A 102 10.26 -2.33 -13.32
CA ARG A 102 10.82 -2.53 -11.98
C ARG A 102 9.94 -3.44 -11.14
N VAL A 103 8.62 -3.23 -11.17
CA VAL A 103 7.65 -4.02 -10.38
C VAL A 103 7.40 -5.39 -11.01
N CYS A 104 7.32 -5.44 -12.33
CA CYS A 104 6.99 -6.60 -13.14
C CYS A 104 8.13 -6.85 -14.14
N PRO A 105 9.20 -7.56 -13.73
CA PRO A 105 10.32 -7.91 -14.60
C PRO A 105 9.85 -8.64 -15.87
N LEU A 106 10.39 -8.24 -17.03
CA LEU A 106 10.00 -8.76 -18.35
C LEU A 106 10.77 -10.02 -18.78
N ASP A 107 11.62 -10.55 -17.91
CA ASP A 107 12.42 -11.76 -18.13
C ASP A 107 11.64 -13.07 -17.86
N GLN A 108 10.32 -12.97 -17.71
CA GLN A 108 9.42 -14.07 -17.34
C GLN A 108 8.65 -14.58 -18.55
N THR A 109 8.44 -15.89 -18.64
CA THR A 109 7.81 -16.49 -19.83
C THR A 109 7.05 -17.78 -19.53
N TYR A 110 6.05 -18.06 -20.38
CA TYR A 110 5.39 -19.36 -20.45
C TYR A 110 6.03 -20.30 -21.47
N ASP A 111 7.08 -19.90 -22.21
CA ASP A 111 7.77 -20.82 -23.13
C ASP A 111 8.17 -22.11 -22.41
N LYS A 112 7.67 -23.25 -22.90
CA LYS A 112 7.85 -24.57 -22.27
C LYS A 112 9.32 -24.94 -22.03
N ARG A 113 10.26 -24.36 -22.80
CA ARG A 113 11.70 -24.58 -22.63
C ARG A 113 12.26 -23.99 -21.34
N TYR A 114 11.67 -22.90 -20.86
CA TYR A 114 12.14 -22.15 -19.69
C TYR A 114 11.11 -22.12 -18.55
N TYR A 115 9.88 -22.57 -18.82
CA TYR A 115 8.79 -22.58 -17.87
C TYR A 115 9.04 -23.59 -16.74
N ALA A 116 8.95 -23.08 -15.51
CA ALA A 116 9.04 -23.85 -14.27
C ALA A 116 7.83 -23.62 -13.33
N GLY A 117 6.81 -22.90 -13.80
CA GLY A 117 5.67 -22.49 -12.97
C GLY A 117 6.04 -21.50 -11.85
N ILE A 118 7.10 -20.69 -12.06
CA ILE A 118 7.65 -19.71 -11.11
C ILE A 118 7.63 -18.33 -11.76
N PHE A 119 7.12 -17.35 -11.03
CA PHE A 119 7.13 -15.94 -11.41
C PHE A 119 7.58 -15.09 -10.21
N HIS A 120 7.99 -13.85 -10.45
CA HIS A 120 8.37 -12.92 -9.39
C HIS A 120 8.02 -11.47 -9.72
N PHE A 121 7.84 -10.69 -8.66
CA PHE A 121 7.49 -9.28 -8.72
C PHE A 121 8.20 -8.53 -7.61
N ARG A 122 8.44 -7.23 -7.80
CA ARG A 122 9.18 -6.41 -6.84
C ARG A 122 8.28 -5.36 -6.24
N PHE A 123 8.29 -5.28 -4.92
CA PHE A 123 7.55 -4.28 -4.17
C PHE A 123 8.49 -3.53 -3.22
N TRP A 124 8.29 -2.24 -3.09
CA TRP A 124 8.91 -1.44 -2.06
C TRP A 124 8.20 -1.67 -0.73
N GLN A 125 8.95 -1.99 0.32
CA GLN A 125 8.48 -2.20 1.67
C GLN A 125 9.38 -1.46 2.65
N PHE A 126 8.85 -0.38 3.23
CA PHE A 126 9.46 0.36 4.34
C PHE A 126 10.94 0.74 4.11
N GLY A 127 11.25 1.29 2.93
CA GLY A 127 12.59 1.76 2.56
C GLY A 127 13.41 0.76 1.76
N LYS A 128 12.88 -0.43 1.47
CA LYS A 128 13.62 -1.52 0.83
C LYS A 128 12.82 -2.14 -0.31
N TRP A 129 13.49 -2.49 -1.40
CA TRP A 129 12.87 -3.28 -2.45
C TRP A 129 12.94 -4.76 -2.12
N VAL A 130 11.82 -5.43 -2.27
CA VAL A 130 11.62 -6.83 -1.92
C VAL A 130 11.14 -7.59 -3.16
N ASP A 131 11.85 -8.66 -3.52
CA ASP A 131 11.50 -9.60 -4.58
C ASP A 131 10.59 -10.69 -4.02
N VAL A 132 9.37 -10.78 -4.54
CA VAL A 132 8.33 -11.72 -4.12
C VAL A 132 8.16 -12.78 -5.21
N VAL A 133 8.64 -13.98 -4.92
CA VAL A 133 8.46 -15.16 -5.79
C VAL A 133 7.10 -15.80 -5.53
N ILE A 134 6.43 -16.27 -6.56
CA ILE A 134 5.17 -17.03 -6.50
C ILE A 134 5.19 -18.20 -7.48
N ASP A 135 4.36 -19.21 -7.21
CA ASP A 135 3.92 -20.13 -8.26
C ASP A 135 2.77 -19.53 -9.09
N ASP A 136 2.44 -20.11 -10.24
CA ASP A 136 1.37 -19.60 -11.13
C ASP A 136 0.00 -20.25 -10.93
N TYR A 137 -0.27 -20.93 -9.81
CA TYR A 137 -1.64 -21.34 -9.51
C TYR A 137 -2.53 -20.13 -9.25
N LEU A 138 -3.62 -20.00 -9.99
CA LEU A 138 -4.59 -18.91 -9.83
C LEU A 138 -5.95 -19.44 -9.34
N PRO A 139 -6.66 -18.70 -8.48
CA PRO A 139 -8.01 -19.04 -8.04
C PRO A 139 -9.01 -19.04 -9.20
N THR A 140 -9.72 -20.15 -9.41
CA THR A 140 -10.75 -20.27 -10.44
C THR A 140 -12.06 -20.83 -9.92
N ILE A 141 -13.16 -20.44 -10.55
CA ILE A 141 -14.48 -21.10 -10.43
C ILE A 141 -14.97 -21.35 -11.85
N ASN A 142 -15.42 -22.57 -12.14
CA ASN A 142 -15.89 -22.98 -13.48
C ASN A 142 -14.86 -22.66 -14.59
N ASN A 143 -13.57 -22.93 -14.35
CA ASN A 143 -12.44 -22.63 -15.24
C ASN A 143 -12.26 -21.15 -15.61
N ARG A 144 -12.83 -20.22 -14.83
CA ARG A 144 -12.61 -18.78 -15.01
C ARG A 144 -11.91 -18.21 -13.80
N LEU A 145 -10.98 -17.28 -14.05
CA LEU A 145 -10.38 -16.47 -13.00
C LEU A 145 -11.50 -15.71 -12.27
N ILE A 146 -11.37 -15.62 -10.95
CA ILE A 146 -12.37 -14.92 -10.11
C ILE A 146 -11.88 -13.56 -9.60
N PHE A 147 -10.58 -13.27 -9.75
CA PHE A 147 -9.94 -12.02 -9.38
C PHE A 147 -9.42 -11.31 -10.64
N CYS A 148 -8.31 -10.57 -10.55
CA CYS A 148 -7.80 -9.78 -11.65
C CYS A 148 -7.60 -10.62 -12.91
N GLN A 149 -8.05 -10.11 -14.06
CA GLN A 149 -7.90 -10.73 -15.38
C GLN A 149 -7.87 -9.68 -16.49
N ASN A 150 -7.19 -10.00 -17.60
CA ASN A 150 -7.32 -9.23 -18.83
C ASN A 150 -8.51 -9.77 -19.63
N ILE A 151 -9.56 -8.96 -19.80
CA ILE A 151 -10.79 -9.39 -20.49
C ILE A 151 -10.68 -9.36 -22.02
N LYS A 152 -9.78 -8.55 -22.59
CA LYS A 152 -9.59 -8.48 -24.05
C LYS A 152 -8.58 -9.52 -24.54
N GLU A 153 -7.53 -9.77 -23.76
CA GLU A 153 -6.50 -10.77 -24.04
C GLU A 153 -6.51 -11.85 -22.94
N PRO A 154 -7.48 -12.78 -22.95
CA PRO A 154 -7.69 -13.75 -21.86
C PRO A 154 -6.58 -14.80 -21.72
N ASN A 155 -5.59 -14.79 -22.62
CA ASN A 155 -4.39 -15.61 -22.52
C ASN A 155 -3.18 -14.85 -21.93
N GLU A 156 -3.35 -13.60 -21.49
CA GLU A 156 -2.34 -12.79 -20.80
C GLU A 156 -2.47 -12.92 -19.26
N PHE A 157 -1.36 -13.21 -18.56
CA PHE A 157 -1.40 -13.57 -17.13
C PHE A 157 -0.53 -12.72 -16.19
N TRP A 158 0.19 -11.70 -16.66
CA TRP A 158 1.02 -10.87 -15.76
C TRP A 158 0.20 -10.19 -14.65
N ALA A 159 -1.00 -9.67 -14.95
CA ALA A 159 -1.81 -8.94 -13.98
C ALA A 159 -2.42 -9.84 -12.88
N PRO A 160 -3.03 -11.00 -13.20
CA PRO A 160 -3.44 -11.98 -12.18
C PRO A 160 -2.27 -12.43 -11.28
N LEU A 161 -1.08 -12.61 -11.86
CA LEU A 161 0.12 -13.01 -11.13
C LEU A 161 0.67 -11.89 -10.24
N LEU A 162 0.66 -10.64 -10.73
CA LEU A 162 1.05 -9.47 -9.95
C LEU A 162 0.12 -9.28 -8.74
N GLU A 163 -1.18 -9.43 -8.94
CA GLU A 163 -2.17 -9.42 -7.87
C GLU A 163 -1.90 -10.54 -6.85
N LYS A 164 -1.61 -11.76 -7.31
CA LYS A 164 -1.24 -12.87 -6.42
C LYS A 164 0.01 -12.57 -5.59
N ALA A 165 1.05 -12.00 -6.19
CA ALA A 165 2.27 -11.63 -5.47
C ALA A 165 2.00 -10.56 -4.41
N TYR A 166 1.12 -9.60 -4.71
CA TYR A 166 0.69 -8.58 -3.77
C TYR A 166 -0.22 -9.15 -2.65
N ALA A 167 -1.06 -10.13 -2.97
CA ALA A 167 -1.84 -10.89 -2.00
C ALA A 167 -0.94 -11.71 -1.06
N LYS A 168 0.13 -12.33 -1.59
CA LYS A 168 1.16 -12.99 -0.78
C LYS A 168 1.87 -12.03 0.16
N LEU A 169 2.23 -10.84 -0.32
CA LEU A 169 2.81 -9.78 0.50
C LEU A 169 1.83 -9.29 1.58
N SER A 170 0.53 -9.34 1.28
CA SER A 170 -0.57 -8.99 2.17
C SER A 170 -1.13 -10.19 2.96
N TYR A 171 -0.45 -11.33 2.91
CA TYR A 171 -0.74 -12.61 3.58
C TYR A 171 -1.99 -13.38 3.13
N SER A 172 -2.91 -12.79 2.37
CA SER A 172 -4.03 -13.44 1.69
C SER A 172 -4.63 -12.51 0.63
N TYR A 173 -5.48 -13.04 -0.26
CA TYR A 173 -6.29 -12.22 -1.16
C TYR A 173 -7.22 -11.26 -0.37
N GLU A 174 -7.89 -11.74 0.68
CA GLU A 174 -8.67 -10.89 1.61
C GLU A 174 -7.82 -9.75 2.20
N GLY A 175 -6.53 -9.95 2.44
CA GLY A 175 -5.63 -8.90 2.93
C GLY A 175 -5.46 -7.72 1.97
N THR A 176 -5.89 -7.87 0.71
CA THR A 176 -5.93 -6.81 -0.30
C THR A 176 -7.33 -6.20 -0.48
N ASP A 177 -8.33 -6.69 0.25
CA ASP A 177 -9.66 -6.12 0.27
C ASP A 177 -9.67 -4.80 1.05
N ALA A 178 -10.35 -3.78 0.52
CA ALA A 178 -10.53 -2.46 1.15
C ALA A 178 -9.22 -1.73 1.57
N GLY A 179 -8.42 -1.31 0.58
CA GLY A 179 -7.23 -0.47 0.76
C GLY A 179 -7.31 0.89 0.03
N GLN A 180 -6.19 1.62 0.01
CA GLN A 180 -6.09 2.93 -0.66
C GLN A 180 -5.13 2.86 -1.84
N THR A 181 -5.47 3.47 -2.98
CA THR A 181 -4.63 3.50 -4.20
C THR A 181 -3.23 4.01 -3.90
N THR A 182 -3.14 4.97 -2.98
CA THR A 182 -1.90 5.57 -2.47
C THR A 182 -0.98 4.51 -1.85
N ASP A 183 -1.53 3.54 -1.11
CA ASP A 183 -0.76 2.47 -0.50
C ASP A 183 -0.12 1.55 -1.54
N ALA A 184 -0.88 1.19 -2.58
CA ALA A 184 -0.36 0.38 -3.68
C ALA A 184 0.69 1.13 -4.49
N LEU A 185 0.48 2.42 -4.77
CA LEU A 185 1.48 3.25 -5.46
C LEU A 185 2.79 3.33 -4.68
N ILE A 186 2.74 3.56 -3.36
CA ILE A 186 3.95 3.54 -2.52
C ILE A 186 4.64 2.17 -2.60
N ASP A 187 3.88 1.08 -2.49
CA ASP A 187 4.43 -0.28 -2.54
C ASP A 187 5.00 -0.63 -3.94
N MET A 188 4.56 0.04 -5.01
CA MET A 188 5.02 -0.21 -6.39
C MET A 188 6.05 0.81 -6.88
N THR A 189 6.33 1.87 -6.12
CA THR A 189 7.22 2.95 -6.56
C THR A 189 8.29 3.32 -5.55
N GLY A 190 8.09 3.09 -4.26
CA GLY A 190 8.91 3.70 -3.21
C GLY A 190 8.82 5.22 -3.15
N GLY A 191 7.87 5.84 -3.86
CA GLY A 191 7.60 7.26 -3.84
C GLY A 191 6.83 7.69 -2.58
N ILE A 192 6.60 9.00 -2.47
CA ILE A 192 5.80 9.63 -1.42
C ILE A 192 4.50 10.17 -2.01
N GLU A 193 3.38 9.85 -1.38
CA GLU A 193 2.06 10.25 -1.88
C GLU A 193 1.53 11.47 -1.13
N GLU A 194 0.95 12.40 -1.88
CA GLU A 194 0.21 13.55 -1.39
C GLU A 194 -1.21 13.55 -1.93
N SER A 195 -2.19 13.59 -1.03
CA SER A 195 -3.61 13.68 -1.38
C SER A 195 -4.13 15.11 -1.22
N PHE A 196 -4.87 15.59 -2.21
CA PHE A 196 -5.53 16.90 -2.21
C PHE A 196 -7.02 16.76 -2.51
N ASN A 197 -7.83 17.60 -1.88
CA ASN A 197 -9.23 17.78 -2.26
C ASN A 197 -9.43 19.12 -2.94
N THR A 198 -9.95 19.14 -4.16
CA THR A 198 -10.07 20.37 -4.97
C THR A 198 -10.96 21.44 -4.31
N LYS A 199 -11.97 21.06 -3.53
CA LYS A 199 -12.83 21.99 -2.77
C LYS A 199 -12.07 22.70 -1.65
N GLY A 200 -11.00 22.11 -1.14
CA GLY A 200 -10.13 22.68 -0.12
C GLY A 200 -9.02 23.59 -0.65
N ILE A 201 -8.83 23.66 -1.97
CA ILE A 201 -7.73 24.41 -2.59
C ILE A 201 -8.10 25.90 -2.62
N LYS A 202 -7.44 26.66 -1.76
CA LYS A 202 -7.64 28.12 -1.66
C LYS A 202 -6.89 28.87 -2.75
N ASP A 203 -5.61 28.54 -2.96
CA ASP A 203 -4.76 29.16 -3.97
C ASP A 203 -4.61 28.23 -5.17
N LYS A 204 -5.35 28.54 -6.25
CA LYS A 204 -5.39 27.73 -7.46
C LYS A 204 -4.12 27.88 -8.30
N ASP A 205 -3.44 29.02 -8.24
CA ASP A 205 -2.21 29.28 -8.98
C ASP A 205 -1.03 28.56 -8.31
N GLN A 206 -0.97 28.57 -6.98
CA GLN A 206 0.01 27.78 -6.24
C GLN A 206 -0.18 26.28 -6.49
N PHE A 207 -1.44 25.80 -6.55
CA PHE A 207 -1.71 24.40 -6.86
C PHE A 207 -1.35 24.04 -8.30
N TRP A 208 -1.57 24.93 -9.27
CA TRP A 208 -1.10 24.76 -10.64
C TRP A 208 0.42 24.56 -10.69
N GLN A 209 1.17 25.37 -9.94
CA GLN A 209 2.61 25.19 -9.83
C GLN A 209 2.97 23.84 -9.19
N THR A 210 2.24 23.38 -8.17
CA THR A 210 2.45 22.05 -7.58
C THR A 210 2.27 20.92 -8.59
N ILE A 211 1.22 20.96 -9.43
CA ILE A 211 1.02 19.99 -10.51
C ILE A 211 2.18 20.06 -11.51
N GLY A 212 2.57 21.27 -11.93
CA GLY A 212 3.68 21.47 -12.87
C GLY A 212 5.01 20.93 -12.33
N THR A 213 5.35 21.24 -11.09
CA THR A 213 6.52 20.69 -10.37
C THR A 213 6.46 19.17 -10.33
N ALA A 214 5.32 18.60 -9.94
CA ALA A 214 5.14 17.15 -9.85
C ALA A 214 5.39 16.48 -11.21
N LEU A 215 4.77 16.97 -12.29
CA LEU A 215 4.97 16.45 -13.64
C LEU A 215 6.42 16.60 -14.11
N LYS A 216 7.11 17.69 -13.77
CA LYS A 216 8.53 17.90 -14.08
C LYS A 216 9.43 16.86 -13.40
N HIS A 217 9.02 16.35 -12.25
CA HIS A 217 9.70 15.26 -11.54
C HIS A 217 9.19 13.87 -11.90
N ASP A 218 8.50 13.73 -13.03
CA ASP A 218 7.88 12.49 -13.50
C ASP A 218 6.93 11.84 -12.47
N ALA A 219 6.37 12.65 -11.55
CA ALA A 219 5.41 12.17 -10.57
C ALA A 219 4.16 11.64 -11.26
N MET A 220 3.59 10.56 -10.71
CA MET A 220 2.31 10.04 -11.20
C MET A 220 1.18 10.77 -10.49
N ILE A 221 0.27 11.34 -11.28
CA ILE A 221 -0.86 12.10 -10.77
C ILE A 221 -2.15 11.38 -11.13
N GLY A 222 -2.88 10.93 -10.11
CA GLY A 222 -4.22 10.38 -10.21
C GLY A 222 -5.27 11.43 -9.85
N CYS A 223 -6.43 11.38 -10.49
CA CYS A 223 -7.57 12.19 -10.11
C CYS A 223 -8.88 11.41 -10.26
N SER A 224 -9.85 11.68 -9.39
CA SER A 224 -11.15 11.01 -9.44
C SER A 224 -12.29 11.95 -9.05
N ILE A 225 -13.49 11.55 -9.50
CA ILE A 225 -14.75 12.22 -9.21
C ILE A 225 -15.49 11.35 -8.20
N SER A 226 -16.10 11.96 -7.19
CA SER A 226 -16.85 11.22 -6.17
C SER A 226 -17.91 10.30 -6.80
N PRO A 227 -18.05 9.05 -6.30
CA PRO A 227 -18.95 8.07 -6.88
C PRO A 227 -20.40 8.51 -6.76
N ASP A 228 -21.24 8.04 -7.69
CA ASP A 228 -22.68 8.13 -7.53
C ASP A 228 -23.15 7.12 -6.46
N PRO A 229 -24.12 7.46 -5.60
CA PRO A 229 -24.59 6.55 -4.56
C PRO A 229 -25.28 5.29 -5.09
N ILE A 230 -25.78 5.33 -6.33
CA ILE A 230 -26.65 4.29 -6.90
C ILE A 230 -25.93 3.58 -8.05
N GLU A 231 -25.30 4.33 -8.94
CA GLU A 231 -24.69 3.78 -10.15
C GLU A 231 -23.17 3.72 -10.03
N ARG A 232 -22.62 2.49 -10.09
CA ARG A 232 -21.18 2.30 -10.20
C ARG A 232 -20.70 2.87 -11.52
N GLU A 233 -19.65 3.68 -11.46
CA GLU A 233 -19.00 4.25 -12.65
C GLU A 233 -19.97 5.03 -13.57
N ALA A 234 -20.81 5.86 -12.95
CA ALA A 234 -21.86 6.61 -13.63
C ALA A 234 -21.29 7.60 -14.68
N LYS A 235 -21.76 7.47 -15.93
CA LYS A 235 -21.35 8.33 -17.05
C LYS A 235 -22.07 9.68 -17.00
N MET A 236 -21.31 10.76 -17.04
CA MET A 236 -21.83 12.13 -17.01
C MET A 236 -22.08 12.67 -18.44
N PRO A 237 -23.01 13.64 -18.62
CA PRO A 237 -23.28 14.23 -19.94
C PRO A 237 -22.07 14.91 -20.61
N ASN A 238 -21.13 15.40 -19.80
CA ASN A 238 -19.87 16.00 -20.27
C ASN A 238 -18.80 14.97 -20.66
N GLY A 239 -19.11 13.66 -20.59
CA GLY A 239 -18.19 12.59 -20.95
C GLY A 239 -17.16 12.24 -19.87
N LEU A 240 -17.35 12.67 -18.62
CA LEU A 240 -16.57 12.14 -17.49
C LEU A 240 -17.33 11.00 -16.80
N VAL A 241 -16.61 10.22 -16.00
CA VAL A 241 -17.15 9.07 -15.28
C VAL A 241 -16.93 9.27 -13.78
N LYS A 242 -18.01 9.16 -13.00
CA LYS A 242 -17.97 9.25 -11.53
C LYS A 242 -17.46 7.96 -10.91
N GLY A 243 -16.81 8.02 -9.75
CA GLY A 243 -16.33 6.82 -9.07
C GLY A 243 -15.22 6.08 -9.82
N HIS A 244 -14.56 6.79 -10.75
CA HIS A 244 -13.53 6.26 -11.64
C HIS A 244 -12.24 7.06 -11.52
N ALA A 245 -11.11 6.38 -11.75
CA ALA A 245 -9.78 6.98 -11.68
C ALA A 245 -9.30 7.41 -13.07
N TYR A 246 -8.76 8.62 -13.13
CA TYR A 246 -8.09 9.20 -14.29
C TYR A 246 -6.64 9.51 -13.94
N ALA A 247 -5.77 9.58 -14.94
CA ALA A 247 -4.40 10.03 -14.76
C ALA A 247 -4.19 11.40 -15.42
N VAL A 248 -3.47 12.31 -14.76
CA VAL A 248 -3.00 13.54 -15.40
C VAL A 248 -1.67 13.26 -16.07
N THR A 249 -1.58 13.50 -17.37
CA THR A 249 -0.40 13.18 -18.19
C THR A 249 0.35 14.40 -18.70
N ALA A 250 -0.24 15.60 -18.61
CA ALA A 250 0.43 16.87 -18.90
C ALA A 250 -0.36 18.06 -18.31
N ALA A 251 0.34 19.16 -18.02
CA ALA A 251 -0.27 20.44 -17.66
C ALA A 251 0.59 21.56 -18.26
N VAL A 252 -0.01 22.41 -19.10
CA VAL A 252 0.73 23.42 -19.85
C VAL A 252 0.01 24.77 -19.88
N ARG A 253 0.80 25.83 -20.08
CA ARG A 253 0.30 27.15 -20.47
C ARG A 253 0.45 27.27 -21.98
N VAL A 254 -0.65 27.53 -22.67
CA VAL A 254 -0.69 27.66 -24.13
C VAL A 254 -0.96 29.11 -24.48
N LYS A 255 -0.10 29.70 -25.32
CA LYS A 255 -0.34 31.02 -25.90
C LYS A 255 -1.18 30.87 -27.16
N LEU A 256 -2.34 31.51 -27.17
CA LEU A 256 -3.27 31.52 -28.29
C LEU A 256 -2.85 32.54 -29.35
N THR A 257 -3.42 32.42 -30.55
CA THR A 257 -3.17 33.33 -31.69
C THR A 257 -3.59 34.77 -31.42
N ASN A 258 -4.56 34.99 -30.52
CA ASN A 258 -4.97 36.32 -30.05
C ASN A 258 -4.02 36.92 -28.98
N GLY A 259 -2.97 36.19 -28.59
CA GLY A 259 -1.99 36.60 -27.58
C GLY A 259 -2.33 36.21 -26.14
N GLU A 260 -3.55 35.74 -25.87
CA GLU A 260 -3.98 35.24 -24.56
C GLU A 260 -3.21 33.98 -24.16
N VAL A 261 -2.98 33.78 -22.85
CA VAL A 261 -2.35 32.57 -22.32
C VAL A 261 -3.34 31.82 -21.45
N VAL A 262 -3.62 30.56 -21.80
CA VAL A 262 -4.57 29.70 -21.09
C VAL A 262 -3.87 28.51 -20.45
N GLN A 263 -4.44 28.00 -19.35
CA GLN A 263 -3.97 26.81 -18.64
C GLN A 263 -4.85 25.61 -19.01
N ILE A 264 -4.25 24.59 -19.63
CA ILE A 264 -4.93 23.34 -19.99
C ILE A 264 -4.20 22.14 -19.39
N ILE A 265 -4.97 21.13 -19.02
CA ILE A 265 -4.49 19.90 -18.41
C ILE A 265 -4.94 18.71 -19.27
N ARG A 266 -4.02 17.78 -19.50
CA ARG A 266 -4.31 16.53 -20.21
C ARG A 266 -4.57 15.44 -19.20
N CYS A 267 -5.74 14.82 -19.32
CA CYS A 267 -6.13 13.67 -18.51
C CYS A 267 -6.25 12.44 -19.41
N ARG A 268 -6.14 11.28 -18.79
CA ARG A 268 -6.32 9.99 -19.45
C ARG A 268 -7.28 9.11 -18.70
N ASN A 269 -8.31 8.67 -19.41
CA ASN A 269 -9.21 7.62 -18.99
C ASN A 269 -8.56 6.24 -19.24
N PRO A 270 -8.41 5.38 -18.21
CA PRO A 270 -7.90 4.02 -18.39
C PRO A 270 -8.87 3.09 -19.12
N TRP A 271 -10.10 3.50 -19.46
CA TRP A 271 -10.97 2.72 -20.36
C TRP A 271 -10.71 2.96 -21.84
N GLY A 272 -9.81 3.89 -22.18
CA GLY A 272 -9.47 4.20 -23.55
C GLY A 272 -10.67 4.81 -24.28
N ASN A 273 -11.00 4.23 -25.44
CA ASN A 273 -11.82 4.82 -26.50
C ASN A 273 -13.33 4.97 -26.16
N GLU A 274 -13.80 4.55 -24.99
CA GLU A 274 -15.24 4.48 -24.72
C GLU A 274 -15.86 5.83 -24.30
N VAL A 275 -15.15 6.63 -23.51
CA VAL A 275 -15.72 7.82 -22.87
C VAL A 275 -14.64 8.89 -22.61
N GLU A 276 -14.77 10.04 -23.27
CA GLU A 276 -13.86 11.19 -23.14
C GLU A 276 -14.62 12.49 -22.89
N TRP A 277 -13.89 13.48 -22.37
CA TRP A 277 -14.38 14.84 -22.16
C TRP A 277 -14.98 15.45 -23.42
N ARG A 278 -16.16 16.07 -23.29
CA ARG A 278 -16.91 16.68 -24.40
C ARG A 278 -17.02 18.20 -24.31
N GLY A 279 -16.34 18.82 -23.35
CA GLY A 279 -16.35 20.26 -23.17
C GLY A 279 -15.25 20.97 -23.98
N ALA A 280 -14.89 22.17 -23.54
CA ALA A 280 -13.83 22.95 -24.17
C ALA A 280 -12.50 22.18 -24.17
N TRP A 281 -11.73 22.30 -25.25
CA TRP A 281 -10.45 21.58 -25.50
C TRP A 281 -10.55 20.06 -25.67
N SER A 282 -11.77 19.51 -25.76
CA SER A 282 -11.96 18.13 -26.20
C SER A 282 -11.41 17.89 -27.61
N ASP A 283 -11.24 16.63 -27.98
CA ASP A 283 -10.71 16.22 -29.28
C ASP A 283 -11.57 16.69 -30.48
N GLU A 284 -12.86 16.90 -30.24
CA GLU A 284 -13.82 17.39 -31.23
C GLU A 284 -13.88 18.94 -31.30
N ASP A 285 -13.31 19.64 -30.32
CA ASP A 285 -13.43 21.09 -30.16
C ASP A 285 -12.49 21.89 -31.07
N LYS A 286 -12.88 21.97 -32.34
CA LYS A 286 -12.15 22.76 -33.34
C LYS A 286 -12.09 24.24 -33.00
N VAL A 287 -13.03 24.79 -32.22
CA VAL A 287 -13.10 26.22 -31.93
C VAL A 287 -11.87 26.62 -31.13
N HIS A 288 -11.58 25.92 -30.04
CA HIS A 288 -10.42 26.22 -29.22
C HIS A 288 -9.11 25.75 -29.88
N TRP A 289 -9.07 24.55 -30.45
CA TRP A 289 -7.84 24.04 -31.07
C TRP A 289 -7.35 24.91 -32.23
N ASN A 290 -8.26 25.50 -33.02
CA ASN A 290 -7.89 26.42 -34.11
C ASN A 290 -7.27 27.74 -33.67
N THR A 291 -7.38 28.09 -32.38
CA THR A 291 -6.69 29.26 -31.79
C THR A 291 -5.26 28.97 -31.35
N VAL A 292 -4.78 27.73 -31.50
CA VAL A 292 -3.39 27.34 -31.23
C VAL A 292 -2.65 27.19 -32.55
N ASP A 293 -1.44 27.74 -32.63
CA ASP A 293 -0.61 27.59 -33.83
C ASP A 293 -0.28 26.10 -34.11
N PRO A 294 -0.08 25.70 -35.37
CA PRO A 294 0.11 24.29 -35.72
C PRO A 294 1.30 23.62 -35.03
N TYR A 295 2.40 24.35 -34.83
CA TYR A 295 3.61 23.81 -34.21
C TYR A 295 3.36 23.49 -32.73
N THR A 296 2.78 24.43 -31.97
CA THR A 296 2.40 24.17 -30.58
C THR A 296 1.39 23.02 -30.47
N ARG A 297 0.42 22.94 -31.39
CA ARG A 297 -0.58 21.86 -31.40
C ARG A 297 0.06 20.47 -31.57
N GLU A 298 1.07 20.36 -32.41
CA GLU A 298 1.86 19.13 -32.59
C GLU A 298 2.63 18.76 -31.31
N GLN A 299 3.26 19.73 -30.64
CA GLN A 299 3.97 19.51 -29.37
C GLN A 299 3.04 19.04 -28.25
N LEU A 300 1.78 19.50 -28.25
CA LEU A 300 0.75 19.06 -27.31
C LEU A 300 0.25 17.63 -27.61
N ARG A 301 0.70 17.02 -28.70
CA ARG A 301 0.26 15.71 -29.20
C ARG A 301 -1.25 15.66 -29.39
N TYR A 302 -1.87 16.79 -29.74
CA TYR A 302 -3.29 16.80 -30.06
C TYR A 302 -3.53 15.90 -31.26
N LYS A 303 -4.41 14.92 -31.07
CA LYS A 303 -4.93 14.05 -32.13
C LYS A 303 -6.43 14.05 -31.98
N LYS A 304 -7.13 14.08 -33.10
CA LYS A 304 -8.58 13.86 -33.09
C LYS A 304 -8.82 12.36 -33.06
N GLN A 305 -8.69 11.73 -31.91
CA GLN A 305 -8.74 10.29 -31.79
C GLN A 305 -9.26 9.89 -30.42
N ALA A 306 -10.34 9.11 -30.38
CA ALA A 306 -10.80 8.51 -29.14
C ALA A 306 -9.79 7.44 -28.68
N ASP A 307 -8.82 7.82 -27.85
CA ASP A 307 -7.76 6.95 -27.29
C ASP A 307 -7.71 6.96 -25.75
N GLY A 308 -8.67 7.64 -25.14
CA GLY A 308 -8.83 7.87 -23.71
C GLY A 308 -8.09 9.11 -23.21
N GLU A 309 -7.22 9.76 -23.99
CA GLU A 309 -6.57 11.01 -23.62
C GLU A 309 -7.34 12.22 -24.13
N PHE A 310 -7.51 13.22 -23.27
CA PHE A 310 -8.18 14.45 -23.64
C PHE A 310 -7.59 15.64 -22.89
N TRP A 311 -7.66 16.81 -23.51
CA TRP A 311 -7.34 18.09 -22.87
C TRP A 311 -8.61 18.75 -22.32
N MET A 312 -8.45 19.51 -21.24
CA MET A 312 -9.53 20.34 -20.69
C MET A 312 -8.94 21.59 -20.00
N PRO A 313 -9.74 22.66 -19.81
CA PRO A 313 -9.32 23.80 -19.00
C PRO A 313 -8.99 23.38 -17.57
N TYR A 314 -7.91 23.91 -17.00
CA TYR A 314 -7.57 23.69 -15.59
C TYR A 314 -8.71 24.13 -14.65
N SER A 315 -9.38 25.23 -15.00
CA SER A 315 -10.52 25.75 -14.24
C SER A 315 -11.70 24.78 -14.20
N ASP A 316 -11.95 24.03 -15.27
CA ASP A 316 -13.00 23.01 -15.31
C ASP A 316 -12.53 21.74 -14.63
N TRP A 317 -11.27 21.36 -14.79
CA TRP A 317 -10.69 20.21 -14.09
C TRP A 317 -10.85 20.34 -12.57
N LEU A 318 -10.56 21.52 -12.00
CA LEU A 318 -10.79 21.82 -10.58
C LEU A 318 -12.26 21.75 -10.14
N LYS A 319 -13.23 21.96 -11.06
CA LYS A 319 -14.66 21.87 -10.76
C LYS A 319 -15.18 20.43 -10.83
N GLN A 320 -14.65 19.63 -11.77
CA GLN A 320 -15.14 18.29 -12.03
C GLN A 320 -14.49 17.25 -11.12
N PHE A 321 -13.17 17.30 -10.96
CA PHE A 321 -12.42 16.35 -10.14
C PHE A 321 -12.41 16.79 -8.68
N GLU A 322 -12.51 15.83 -7.76
CA GLU A 322 -12.59 16.11 -6.32
C GLU A 322 -11.36 15.64 -5.56
N GLN A 323 -10.88 14.42 -5.85
CA GLN A 323 -9.75 13.81 -5.15
C GLN A 323 -8.55 13.73 -6.10
N ILE A 324 -7.44 14.32 -5.69
CA ILE A 324 -6.18 14.32 -6.45
C ILE A 324 -5.12 13.62 -5.63
N GLN A 325 -4.35 12.75 -6.26
CA GLN A 325 -3.27 11.97 -5.64
C GLN A 325 -2.01 12.22 -6.44
N ILE A 326 -0.95 12.69 -5.79
CA ILE A 326 0.35 12.93 -6.41
C ILE A 326 1.36 11.97 -5.78
N CYS A 327 1.85 11.02 -6.54
CA CYS A 327 2.93 10.13 -6.13
C CYS A 327 4.26 10.67 -6.66
N ASN A 328 4.97 11.43 -5.81
CA ASN A 328 6.29 11.93 -6.13
C ASN A 328 7.30 10.77 -6.07
N LEU A 329 8.01 10.57 -7.17
CA LEU A 329 9.00 9.50 -7.27
C LEU A 329 10.28 9.87 -6.53
N SER A 330 10.93 8.85 -5.98
CA SER A 330 12.21 8.95 -5.33
C SER A 330 13.34 8.45 -6.23
N PRO A 331 14.61 8.74 -5.90
CA PRO A 331 15.73 7.99 -6.47
C PRO A 331 15.55 6.47 -6.30
N ASP A 332 14.97 6.05 -5.17
CA ASP A 332 14.63 4.64 -4.91
C ASP A 332 13.55 4.09 -5.86
N SER A 333 12.82 4.93 -6.60
CA SER A 333 11.86 4.48 -7.61
C SER A 333 12.51 3.89 -8.86
N PHE A 334 13.78 4.20 -9.15
CA PHE A 334 14.48 3.73 -10.36
C PHE A 334 15.66 2.78 -10.08
N GLN A 335 15.86 1.78 -10.94
CA GLN A 335 16.93 0.79 -10.78
C GLN A 335 18.25 1.36 -11.31
N GLY A 336 19.25 1.57 -10.44
CA GLY A 336 20.60 1.98 -10.86
C GLY A 336 20.62 3.25 -11.74
N GLN A 337 21.65 3.41 -12.60
CA GLN A 337 22.01 4.61 -13.39
C GLN A 337 20.93 5.26 -14.29
N LEU A 338 19.67 4.81 -14.25
CA LEU A 338 18.54 5.36 -14.99
C LEU A 338 18.12 6.78 -14.56
N THR A 339 18.62 7.28 -13.43
CA THR A 339 18.47 8.70 -13.04
C THR A 339 19.26 9.65 -13.96
N MET A 340 20.26 9.18 -14.70
CA MET A 340 21.14 10.05 -15.51
C MET A 340 21.02 9.82 -17.03
N GLN A 341 20.59 8.64 -17.48
CA GLN A 341 20.68 8.25 -18.90
C GLN A 341 19.46 8.65 -19.76
N GLN A 342 18.36 9.14 -19.19
CA GLN A 342 17.14 9.46 -19.93
C GLN A 342 16.67 10.92 -19.79
N GLY A 343 17.50 11.85 -19.31
CA GLY A 343 17.09 13.25 -19.11
C GLY A 343 15.95 13.43 -18.10
N LYS A 344 15.69 12.43 -17.25
CA LYS A 344 14.67 12.46 -16.20
C LYS A 344 15.18 13.30 -15.02
N HIS A 345 14.57 14.47 -14.82
CA HIS A 345 14.93 15.42 -13.78
C HIS A 345 14.28 15.05 -12.43
N ILE A 346 14.67 13.92 -11.84
CA ILE A 346 14.24 13.61 -10.48
C ILE A 346 15.17 14.35 -9.54
N THR A 347 14.71 15.49 -9.02
CA THR A 347 15.52 16.37 -8.16
C THR A 347 15.09 16.31 -6.69
N TRP A 348 14.25 15.35 -6.31
CA TRP A 348 13.91 15.16 -4.90
C TRP A 348 15.12 14.58 -4.16
N HIS A 349 15.66 15.37 -3.24
CA HIS A 349 16.54 14.86 -2.20
C HIS A 349 15.70 14.13 -1.15
N GLN A 350 15.99 12.85 -0.93
CA GLN A 350 15.28 12.01 0.03
C GLN A 350 16.14 11.73 1.26
N THR A 351 15.53 11.82 2.44
CA THR A 351 16.09 11.27 3.69
C THR A 351 15.03 10.43 4.39
N GLN A 352 15.44 9.32 5.03
CA GLN A 352 14.53 8.44 5.75
C GLN A 352 15.07 8.01 7.11
N PHE A 353 14.17 7.80 8.07
CA PHE A 353 14.50 7.36 9.42
C PHE A 353 13.53 6.30 9.92
N ASP A 354 14.06 5.21 10.44
CA ASP A 354 13.28 4.24 11.19
C ASP A 354 13.00 4.75 12.62
N GLY A 355 11.79 4.49 13.10
CA GLY A 355 11.38 4.88 14.45
C GLY A 355 10.34 3.94 15.05
N ALA A 356 10.14 4.10 16.36
CA ALA A 356 9.11 3.36 17.08
C ALA A 356 8.52 4.18 18.24
N TRP A 357 7.22 4.04 18.45
CA TRP A 357 6.54 4.38 19.69
C TRP A 357 6.59 3.17 20.61
N ILE A 358 7.30 3.31 21.72
CA ILE A 358 7.52 2.27 22.73
C ILE A 358 6.83 2.73 24.01
N LYS A 359 5.97 1.87 24.56
CA LYS A 359 5.21 2.15 25.77
C LYS A 359 6.13 2.54 26.93
N GLY A 360 5.77 3.60 27.65
CA GLY A 360 6.55 4.14 28.76
C GLY A 360 7.93 4.73 28.40
N LYS A 361 8.29 4.83 27.12
CA LYS A 361 9.57 5.42 26.66
C LYS A 361 9.38 6.53 25.63
N THR A 362 8.79 6.21 24.48
CA THR A 362 8.67 7.12 23.33
C THR A 362 7.23 7.28 22.84
N ALA A 363 6.26 6.55 23.40
CA ALA A 363 4.85 6.63 23.06
C ALA A 363 4.13 7.77 23.82
N GLY A 364 4.53 9.02 23.54
CA GLY A 364 4.08 10.21 24.29
C GLY A 364 2.68 10.73 23.95
N GLY A 365 2.07 10.25 22.86
CA GLY A 365 0.74 10.67 22.41
C GLY A 365 0.69 12.13 21.92
N CYS A 366 -0.53 12.66 21.72
CA CYS A 366 -0.74 13.95 21.04
C CYS A 366 -0.48 15.22 21.87
N GLY A 367 -0.16 15.05 23.17
CA GLY A 367 -0.01 16.14 24.14
C GLY A 367 -1.26 16.44 24.97
N GLN A 368 -2.20 15.49 25.05
CA GLN A 368 -3.37 15.59 25.93
C GLN A 368 -3.28 14.52 27.04
N PRO A 369 -3.60 14.86 28.30
CA PRO A 369 -3.89 16.21 28.81
C PRO A 369 -2.64 17.09 29.02
N ASN A 370 -1.44 16.50 29.02
CA ASN A 370 -0.18 17.23 29.23
C ASN A 370 0.60 17.38 27.92
N ILE A 371 0.86 18.62 27.52
CA ILE A 371 1.61 18.95 26.29
C ILE A 371 3.06 18.50 26.35
N GLU A 372 3.67 18.40 27.54
CA GLU A 372 5.05 17.94 27.69
C GLU A 372 5.24 16.50 27.21
N ASN A 373 4.22 15.65 27.39
CA ASN A 373 4.26 14.26 26.95
C ASN A 373 4.43 14.15 25.43
N PHE A 374 3.92 15.12 24.66
CA PHE A 374 4.10 15.14 23.21
C PHE A 374 5.58 15.18 22.81
N PHE A 375 6.43 15.88 23.57
CA PHE A 375 7.86 16.05 23.22
C PHE A 375 8.71 14.83 23.61
N ILE A 376 8.13 13.86 24.33
CA ILE A 376 8.74 12.54 24.58
C ILE A 376 8.81 11.72 23.29
N ASN A 377 7.87 11.93 22.36
CA ASN A 377 7.86 11.25 21.06
C ASN A 377 9.20 11.40 20.31
N PRO A 378 9.53 10.48 19.38
CA PRO A 378 10.77 10.55 18.63
C PRO A 378 10.92 11.88 17.89
N GLN A 379 12.13 12.44 17.85
CA GLN A 379 12.43 13.72 17.21
C GLN A 379 13.47 13.55 16.10
N TYR A 380 13.23 14.18 14.96
CA TYR A 380 14.11 14.11 13.80
C TYR A 380 14.50 15.52 13.36
N LEU A 381 15.80 15.81 13.39
CA LEU A 381 16.38 17.07 12.95
C LEU A 381 16.45 17.08 11.42
N ILE A 382 16.00 18.18 10.83
CA ILE A 382 16.04 18.42 9.39
C ILE A 382 16.65 19.80 9.17
N ASN A 383 17.65 19.87 8.31
CA ASN A 383 18.25 21.12 7.86
C ASN A 383 17.95 21.31 6.38
N VAL A 384 17.38 22.47 6.04
CA VAL A 384 16.96 22.81 4.69
C VAL A 384 17.66 24.09 4.29
N THR A 385 18.46 24.05 3.23
CA THR A 385 19.40 25.14 2.90
C THR A 385 19.09 25.85 1.59
N LYS A 386 18.52 25.17 0.60
CA LYS A 386 18.30 25.70 -0.75
C LYS A 386 16.82 25.99 -0.99
N THR A 387 16.53 27.20 -1.45
CA THR A 387 15.19 27.65 -1.84
C THR A 387 14.82 27.16 -3.24
N ASP A 388 13.52 27.03 -3.51
CA ASP A 388 13.01 26.62 -4.82
C ASP A 388 13.09 27.80 -5.81
N ILE A 389 14.19 27.88 -6.58
CA ILE A 389 14.53 29.03 -7.44
C ILE A 389 13.38 29.37 -8.40
N GLU A 390 12.73 28.37 -8.99
CA GLU A 390 11.70 28.56 -10.01
C GLU A 390 10.42 29.22 -9.48
N ARG A 391 10.17 29.13 -8.18
CA ARG A 391 8.98 29.74 -7.55
C ARG A 391 9.21 31.21 -7.17
N GLY A 392 10.46 31.63 -6.96
CA GLY A 392 10.82 33.03 -6.72
C GLY A 392 10.30 33.65 -5.41
N ASP A 393 9.75 32.86 -4.49
CA ASP A 393 9.18 33.32 -3.20
C ASP A 393 10.18 33.20 -2.02
N GLY A 394 11.39 32.70 -2.26
CA GLY A 394 12.43 32.52 -1.24
C GLY A 394 12.15 31.40 -0.23
N LEU A 395 11.23 30.49 -0.52
CA LEU A 395 10.89 29.36 0.34
C LEU A 395 11.34 28.02 -0.26
N CYS A 396 11.48 27.02 0.61
CA CYS A 396 11.87 25.66 0.29
C CYS A 396 10.63 24.74 0.38
N THR A 397 10.47 23.83 -0.57
CA THR A 397 9.43 22.79 -0.48
C THR A 397 9.98 21.60 0.27
N VAL A 398 9.28 21.22 1.33
CA VAL A 398 9.56 20.01 2.11
C VAL A 398 8.29 19.19 2.21
N ILE A 399 8.35 17.93 1.76
CA ILE A 399 7.27 16.97 1.91
C ILE A 399 7.73 15.93 2.92
N CYS A 400 7.02 15.82 4.03
CA CYS A 400 7.34 14.88 5.10
C CYS A 400 6.21 13.86 5.25
N SER A 401 6.55 12.60 5.53
CA SER A 401 5.56 11.59 5.85
C SER A 401 5.96 10.71 7.03
N CYS A 402 4.95 10.10 7.65
CA CYS A 402 5.07 9.08 8.69
C CYS A 402 4.27 7.85 8.25
N LEU A 403 4.98 6.77 7.91
CA LEU A 403 4.44 5.50 7.43
C LEU A 403 4.48 4.45 8.53
N GLN A 404 3.34 3.96 9.00
CA GLN A 404 3.24 2.86 9.97
C GLN A 404 3.63 1.54 9.33
N LYS A 405 4.44 0.73 10.04
CA LYS A 405 4.89 -0.56 9.55
C LYS A 405 4.00 -1.71 10.02
N TYR A 406 3.96 -2.76 9.21
CA TYR A 406 3.36 -4.07 9.53
C TYR A 406 1.86 -4.04 9.88
N THR A 407 1.11 -3.00 9.48
CA THR A 407 -0.33 -2.90 9.81
C THR A 407 -1.14 -4.01 9.13
N ARG A 408 -0.80 -4.41 7.90
CA ARG A 408 -1.43 -5.57 7.22
C ARG A 408 -1.25 -6.87 8.00
N GLN A 409 -0.05 -7.11 8.52
CA GLN A 409 0.24 -8.29 9.33
C GLN A 409 -0.56 -8.28 10.64
N LYS A 410 -0.59 -7.13 11.32
CA LYS A 410 -1.40 -6.93 12.54
C LYS A 410 -2.88 -7.18 12.26
N ARG A 411 -3.41 -6.67 11.13
CA ARG A 411 -4.81 -6.86 10.72
C ARG A 411 -5.16 -8.34 10.52
N GLN A 412 -4.27 -9.11 9.89
CA GLN A 412 -4.44 -10.56 9.79
C GLN A 412 -4.45 -11.23 11.17
N GLN A 413 -3.54 -10.82 12.06
CA GLN A 413 -3.45 -11.36 13.43
C GLN A 413 -4.69 -11.06 14.27
N THR A 414 -5.35 -9.95 14.03
CA THR A 414 -6.56 -9.53 14.72
C THR A 414 -7.84 -9.88 13.96
N ALA A 415 -7.76 -10.81 12.99
CA ALA A 415 -8.91 -11.27 12.20
C ALA A 415 -9.71 -10.12 11.56
N GLY A 416 -9.01 -9.18 10.92
CA GLY A 416 -9.59 -8.07 10.17
C GLY A 416 -9.86 -6.82 10.98
N GLN A 417 -9.59 -6.80 12.29
CA GLN A 417 -9.75 -5.57 13.09
C GLN A 417 -8.74 -4.50 12.65
N GLN A 418 -9.14 -3.24 12.80
CA GLN A 418 -8.30 -2.08 12.49
C GLN A 418 -6.94 -2.19 13.20
N ALA A 419 -5.87 -2.01 12.41
CA ALA A 419 -4.50 -2.19 12.87
C ALA A 419 -3.66 -0.90 12.83
N GLU A 420 -4.13 0.10 12.08
CA GLU A 420 -3.56 1.43 11.98
C GLU A 420 -3.91 2.27 13.24
N GLU A 421 -2.88 2.87 13.83
CA GLU A 421 -3.05 3.87 14.88
C GLU A 421 -3.46 5.21 14.27
N TYR A 422 -4.16 6.03 15.04
CA TYR A 422 -4.40 7.43 14.69
C TYR A 422 -3.09 8.20 14.84
N ILE A 423 -2.48 8.60 13.72
CA ILE A 423 -1.16 9.24 13.72
C ILE A 423 -1.21 10.66 13.17
N ASN A 424 -0.20 11.44 13.54
CA ASN A 424 0.04 12.79 13.04
C ASN A 424 1.55 13.06 13.01
N LEU A 425 1.93 14.03 12.19
CA LEU A 425 3.30 14.48 12.06
C LEU A 425 3.34 16.00 12.16
N ARG A 426 4.11 16.53 13.12
CA ARG A 426 4.23 17.99 13.34
C ARG A 426 5.62 18.49 13.00
N LEU A 427 5.68 19.65 12.34
CA LEU A 427 6.90 20.34 11.98
C LEU A 427 7.09 21.60 12.84
N TYR A 428 8.27 21.72 13.43
CA TYR A 428 8.68 22.89 14.21
C TYR A 428 9.97 23.46 13.65
N ARG A 429 10.09 24.78 13.59
CA ARG A 429 11.36 25.48 13.35
C ARG A 429 12.10 25.61 14.69
N ILE A 430 13.40 25.37 14.67
CA ILE A 430 14.27 25.60 15.82
C ILE A 430 14.60 27.10 15.84
N LYS A 431 14.50 27.73 17.01
CA LYS A 431 14.84 29.15 17.15
C LYS A 431 16.30 29.39 16.78
N ASP A 432 16.55 30.47 16.04
CA ASP A 432 17.89 30.80 15.51
C ASP A 432 18.94 31.05 16.62
N SER A 433 18.50 31.26 17.88
CA SER A 433 19.38 31.39 19.05
C SER A 433 20.04 30.08 19.49
N ILE A 434 19.64 28.94 18.92
CA ILE A 434 20.14 27.62 19.29
C ILE A 434 21.14 27.13 18.25
N ASP A 435 22.36 26.85 18.69
CA ASP A 435 23.40 26.26 17.84
C ASP A 435 23.17 24.75 17.67
N VAL A 436 22.62 24.37 16.52
CA VAL A 436 22.34 22.96 16.20
C VAL A 436 23.60 22.13 15.94
N SER A 437 24.74 22.75 15.68
CA SER A 437 25.99 22.02 15.40
C SER A 437 26.51 21.26 16.61
N GLN A 438 26.12 21.69 17.82
CA GLN A 438 26.51 21.08 19.09
C GLN A 438 25.54 19.98 19.55
N ILE A 439 24.48 19.72 18.78
CA ILE A 439 23.41 18.80 19.19
C ILE A 439 23.80 17.35 18.89
N THR A 440 23.97 16.58 19.97
CA THR A 440 24.27 15.16 19.92
C THR A 440 23.00 14.32 19.74
N GLN A 441 23.20 13.02 19.55
CA GLN A 441 22.12 12.06 19.72
C GLN A 441 21.55 12.17 21.15
N ASP A 442 20.27 11.87 21.32
CA ASP A 442 19.50 11.89 22.59
C ASP A 442 19.09 13.27 23.11
N TYR A 443 19.47 14.35 22.43
CA TYR A 443 18.97 15.67 22.76
C TYR A 443 17.45 15.76 22.50
N LYS A 444 16.71 16.35 23.44
CA LYS A 444 15.28 16.61 23.31
C LYS A 444 14.98 18.09 23.30
N PHE A 445 14.31 18.53 22.23
CA PHE A 445 13.74 19.85 22.13
C PHE A 445 12.38 19.92 22.81
N TYR A 446 12.10 21.06 23.42
CA TYR A 446 10.85 21.36 24.10
C TYR A 446 10.23 22.65 23.53
N PRO A 447 8.97 23.00 23.88
CA PRO A 447 8.29 24.18 23.33
C PRO A 447 9.09 25.48 23.41
N LYS A 448 9.90 25.66 24.46
CA LYS A 448 10.74 26.85 24.65
C LYS A 448 11.75 27.07 23.51
N ASP A 449 12.15 26.00 22.81
CA ASP A 449 13.19 25.99 21.79
C ASP A 449 12.61 26.09 20.36
N LEU A 450 11.29 25.96 20.23
CA LEU A 450 10.62 25.60 18.99
C LEU A 450 9.50 26.58 18.60
N GLU A 451 9.32 26.77 17.30
CA GLU A 451 8.20 27.51 16.71
C GLU A 451 7.41 26.61 15.75
N ARG A 452 6.12 26.43 16.00
CA ARG A 452 5.28 25.51 15.21
C ARG A 452 5.05 26.04 13.80
N GLN A 453 5.36 25.22 12.79
CA GLN A 453 5.17 25.56 11.37
C GLN A 453 3.89 24.94 10.80
N GLY A 454 3.53 23.75 11.27
CA GLY A 454 2.33 23.05 10.80
C GLY A 454 2.32 21.59 11.19
N ASP A 455 1.35 20.87 10.64
CA ASP A 455 1.18 19.43 10.80
C ASP A 455 0.51 18.80 9.57
N THR A 456 0.24 17.49 9.65
CA THR A 456 -0.47 16.73 8.62
C THR A 456 -2.00 16.76 8.79
N GLY A 457 -2.55 17.74 9.51
CA GLY A 457 -3.98 17.88 9.78
C GLY A 457 -4.46 17.11 11.02
N SER A 458 -5.66 16.53 10.97
CA SER A 458 -6.22 15.73 12.07
C SER A 458 -5.44 14.42 12.25
N TYR A 459 -5.48 13.87 13.47
CA TYR A 459 -5.03 12.50 13.71
C TYR A 459 -5.95 11.54 12.94
N ILE A 460 -5.36 10.69 12.11
CA ILE A 460 -6.10 9.78 11.25
C ILE A 460 -5.42 8.41 11.24
N ASN A 461 -6.23 7.35 11.19
CA ASN A 461 -5.83 5.96 11.14
C ASN A 461 -5.44 5.52 9.72
N LYS A 462 -4.59 6.30 9.05
CA LYS A 462 -4.01 5.92 7.76
C LYS A 462 -2.69 5.18 7.96
N ARG A 463 -2.36 4.30 7.00
CA ARG A 463 -1.03 3.67 6.94
C ARG A 463 0.07 4.72 6.84
N GLU A 464 -0.14 5.78 6.06
CA GLU A 464 0.74 6.93 5.98
C GLU A 464 0.00 8.26 6.11
N VAL A 465 0.61 9.23 6.79
CA VAL A 465 0.23 10.64 6.74
C VAL A 465 1.35 11.46 6.12
N THR A 466 1.01 12.36 5.21
CA THR A 466 1.95 13.21 4.46
C THR A 466 1.59 14.68 4.63
N GLY A 467 2.60 15.54 4.72
CA GLY A 467 2.43 17.00 4.81
C GLY A 467 3.43 17.72 3.91
N ARG A 468 2.93 18.68 3.13
CA ARG A 468 3.73 19.61 2.34
C ARG A 468 3.88 20.93 3.07
N PHE A 469 5.11 21.37 3.24
CA PHE A 469 5.46 22.61 3.92
C PHE A 469 6.25 23.53 2.98
N ARG A 470 5.89 24.82 2.99
CA ARG A 470 6.65 25.91 2.37
C ARG A 470 7.35 26.67 3.50
N VAL A 471 8.65 26.47 3.66
CA VAL A 471 9.40 26.98 4.80
C VAL A 471 10.64 27.75 4.37
N LYS A 472 11.06 28.73 5.18
CA LYS A 472 12.35 29.41 4.95
C LYS A 472 13.51 28.42 5.15
N PRO A 473 14.69 28.67 4.57
CA PRO A 473 15.89 27.93 4.95
C PRO A 473 16.13 27.98 6.47
N GLY A 474 16.60 26.88 7.04
CA GLY A 474 16.84 26.77 8.49
C GLY A 474 16.79 25.34 9.02
N ASN A 475 16.72 25.25 10.35
CA ASN A 475 16.70 23.99 11.09
C ASN A 475 15.31 23.70 11.66
N TYR A 476 14.89 22.44 11.54
CA TYR A 476 13.55 22.01 11.87
C TYR A 476 13.58 20.70 12.66
N ILE A 477 12.56 20.49 13.48
CA ILE A 477 12.28 19.23 14.15
C ILE A 477 10.95 18.69 13.68
N LEU A 478 10.98 17.42 13.29
CA LEU A 478 9.81 16.64 12.94
C LEU A 478 9.48 15.68 14.08
N ILE A 479 8.23 15.69 14.54
CA ILE A 479 7.77 14.85 15.65
C ILE A 479 6.54 14.05 15.20
N PRO A 480 6.70 12.74 14.92
CA PRO A 480 5.60 11.82 14.72
C PRO A 480 5.02 11.35 16.05
N SER A 481 3.70 11.27 16.15
CA SER A 481 3.01 10.78 17.35
C SER A 481 1.72 10.04 17.01
N THR A 482 1.34 9.15 17.90
CA THR A 482 -0.02 8.62 17.99
C THR A 482 -0.94 9.61 18.70
N TYR A 483 -2.26 9.44 18.53
CA TYR A 483 -3.24 10.25 19.23
C TYR A 483 -3.19 9.97 20.74
N GLU A 484 -3.40 8.70 21.10
CA GLU A 484 -3.35 8.23 22.48
C GLU A 484 -1.90 7.98 22.93
N GLN A 485 -1.68 8.11 24.24
CA GLN A 485 -0.40 7.75 24.88
C GLN A 485 -0.26 6.22 24.94
N ASP A 486 0.98 5.74 25.08
CA ASP A 486 1.30 4.32 25.26
C ASP A 486 0.84 3.38 24.11
N ARG A 487 0.44 3.93 22.96
CA ARG A 487 0.21 3.16 21.74
C ARG A 487 1.54 2.78 21.11
N GLU A 488 1.68 1.49 20.80
CA GLU A 488 2.93 0.93 20.29
C GLU A 488 2.90 0.71 18.79
N GLY A 489 3.98 1.08 18.11
CA GLY A 489 4.09 0.92 16.67
C GLY A 489 5.47 1.27 16.15
N GLN A 490 5.83 0.63 15.04
CA GLN A 490 7.01 1.01 14.26
C GLN A 490 6.56 1.87 13.09
N PHE A 491 7.41 2.80 12.70
CA PHE A 491 7.15 3.69 11.58
C PHE A 491 8.42 4.02 10.81
N LEU A 492 8.24 4.55 9.60
CA LEU A 492 9.28 5.12 8.77
C LEU A 492 8.94 6.59 8.52
N ILE A 493 9.89 7.47 8.82
CA ILE A 493 9.82 8.88 8.45
C ILE A 493 10.50 9.05 7.10
N ARG A 494 9.86 9.79 6.20
CA ARG A 494 10.42 10.13 4.89
C ARG A 494 10.32 11.62 4.66
N ILE A 495 11.37 12.22 4.13
CA ILE A 495 11.48 13.65 3.88
C ILE A 495 12.00 13.83 2.46
N PHE A 496 11.26 14.62 1.67
CA PHE A 496 11.57 14.96 0.29
C PHE A 496 11.72 16.48 0.19
N SER A 497 12.80 16.95 -0.42
CA SER A 497 13.03 18.36 -0.70
C SER A 497 13.57 18.59 -2.11
N GLU A 498 13.19 19.69 -2.77
CA GLU A 498 13.72 20.02 -4.11
C GLU A 498 15.19 20.44 -4.06
N GLY A 499 15.56 21.11 -2.96
CA GLY A 499 16.95 21.45 -2.63
C GLY A 499 17.63 20.37 -1.80
N GLU A 500 18.95 20.43 -1.71
CA GLU A 500 19.71 19.65 -0.73
C GLU A 500 19.16 19.90 0.68
N SER A 501 18.94 18.81 1.40
CA SER A 501 18.61 18.79 2.81
C SER A 501 19.48 17.78 3.52
N THR A 502 19.70 17.97 4.81
CA THR A 502 20.33 16.94 5.65
C THR A 502 19.38 16.62 6.78
N GLY A 503 19.46 15.41 7.32
CA GLY A 503 18.67 15.01 8.45
C GLY A 503 19.43 14.12 9.41
N LYS A 504 19.00 14.12 10.68
CA LYS A 504 19.59 13.32 11.75
C LYS A 504 18.49 12.86 12.71
N SER A 505 18.51 11.57 13.08
CA SER A 505 17.71 11.07 14.21
C SER A 505 18.33 11.56 15.52
N LEU A 506 17.52 12.15 16.41
CA LEU A 506 17.95 12.56 17.74
C LEU A 506 17.59 11.51 18.81
N ASN A 507 17.18 10.32 18.39
CA ASN A 507 16.67 9.29 19.29
C ASN A 507 17.76 8.28 19.61
N MET A 508 17.73 7.73 20.82
CA MET A 508 18.54 6.56 21.18
C MET A 508 18.21 5.44 20.21
N GLU A 509 19.23 4.73 19.72
CA GLU A 509 19.01 3.47 19.03
C GLU A 509 18.38 2.48 20.01
N HIS A 510 17.09 2.22 19.83
CA HIS A 510 16.44 1.11 20.48
C HIS A 510 16.77 -0.15 19.69
N GLN A 511 17.03 -1.28 20.38
CA GLN A 511 17.23 -2.57 19.72
C GLN A 511 16.15 -2.77 18.65
N HIS A 512 16.55 -3.22 17.46
CA HIS A 512 15.62 -3.51 16.36
C HIS A 512 14.44 -4.30 16.93
N ILE A 513 13.26 -3.67 16.95
CA ILE A 513 12.03 -4.37 17.31
C ILE A 513 11.74 -5.27 16.12
N ASP A 514 11.87 -6.57 16.31
CA ASP A 514 11.56 -7.52 15.24
C ASP A 514 10.13 -7.27 14.73
N PRO A 515 9.89 -7.48 13.42
CA PRO A 515 8.53 -7.50 12.90
C PRO A 515 7.70 -8.51 13.73
N PRO A 516 6.38 -8.28 13.87
CA PRO A 516 5.51 -9.24 14.55
C PRO A 516 5.77 -10.64 14.00
N SER A 517 5.81 -11.68 14.85
CA SER A 517 6.04 -13.04 14.35
C SER A 517 4.88 -13.44 13.42
N PRO A 518 5.16 -14.07 12.25
CA PRO A 518 4.09 -14.63 11.42
C PRO A 518 3.32 -15.67 12.24
N ILE A 519 2.00 -15.70 12.09
CA ILE A 519 1.18 -16.76 12.69
C ILE A 519 1.57 -18.07 11.99
N THR A 520 2.49 -18.81 12.58
CA THR A 520 2.38 -20.25 12.50
C THR A 520 1.22 -20.60 13.41
N ARG A 521 0.06 -20.97 12.85
CA ARG A 521 -0.99 -21.71 13.60
C ARG A 521 -0.42 -23.08 13.98
N LYS A 522 0.60 -23.09 14.82
CA LYS A 522 0.89 -24.19 15.73
C LYS A 522 0.41 -23.68 17.07
N GLU A 523 -0.90 -23.72 17.27
CA GLU A 523 -1.46 -23.60 18.62
C GLU A 523 -0.79 -24.70 19.45
N LYS A 524 0.22 -24.33 20.25
CA LYS A 524 0.91 -25.26 21.16
C LYS A 524 0.01 -25.46 22.37
N TYR A 525 -1.03 -26.26 22.20
CA TYR A 525 -1.83 -26.74 23.31
C TYR A 525 -1.03 -27.75 24.12
N GLU A 526 -1.01 -27.59 25.44
CA GLU A 526 -0.49 -28.60 26.36
C GLU A 526 -1.68 -29.40 26.94
N PHE A 527 -1.75 -30.69 26.63
CA PHE A 527 -2.81 -31.59 27.09
C PHE A 527 -2.35 -32.37 28.32
N HIS A 528 -3.13 -32.32 29.40
CA HIS A 528 -2.83 -32.98 30.67
C HIS A 528 -3.85 -34.08 30.99
N ASP A 529 -3.41 -35.15 31.66
CA ASP A 529 -4.28 -36.27 32.07
C ASP A 529 -5.17 -35.97 33.28
N GLY A 530 -5.04 -34.76 33.85
CA GLY A 530 -5.78 -34.27 35.01
C GLY A 530 -5.56 -35.06 36.30
N LYS A 531 -4.57 -35.96 36.34
CA LYS A 531 -4.15 -36.70 37.55
C LYS A 531 -2.74 -36.33 38.00
N SER A 532 -1.88 -35.93 37.07
CA SER A 532 -0.54 -35.43 37.38
C SER A 532 -0.19 -34.27 36.45
N GLN A 533 0.27 -33.14 37.00
CA GLN A 533 0.65 -31.97 36.20
C GLN A 533 1.91 -32.19 35.33
N ASN A 534 2.57 -33.35 35.43
CA ASN A 534 3.92 -33.57 34.89
C ASN A 534 4.00 -34.45 33.63
N GLN A 535 2.90 -34.93 33.07
CA GLN A 535 2.92 -35.71 31.82
C GLN A 535 2.21 -34.97 30.69
N LYS A 536 2.95 -34.65 29.61
CA LYS A 536 2.46 -33.95 28.42
C LYS A 536 2.09 -34.96 27.34
N PHE A 537 0.93 -34.75 26.70
CA PHE A 537 0.44 -35.60 25.61
C PHE A 537 0.27 -34.81 24.32
N THR A 538 0.44 -35.48 23.18
CA THR A 538 -0.10 -34.98 21.90
C THR A 538 -1.62 -35.13 21.87
N ILE A 539 -2.31 -34.38 21.02
CA ILE A 539 -3.78 -34.44 20.90
C ILE A 539 -4.29 -35.86 20.58
N ILE A 540 -3.53 -36.63 19.79
CA ILE A 540 -3.84 -38.01 19.41
C ILE A 540 -3.69 -38.94 20.63
N GLN A 541 -2.58 -38.83 21.36
CA GLN A 541 -2.34 -39.62 22.57
C GLN A 541 -3.38 -39.33 23.67
N TRP A 542 -3.81 -38.07 23.79
CA TRP A 542 -4.87 -37.67 24.69
C TRP A 542 -6.22 -38.27 24.26
N TYR A 543 -6.57 -38.19 22.98
CA TYR A 543 -7.80 -38.77 22.41
C TYR A 543 -7.86 -40.29 22.64
N ASP A 544 -6.76 -41.00 22.44
CA ASP A 544 -6.71 -42.47 22.59
C ASP A 544 -6.86 -42.95 24.04
N LYS A 545 -6.53 -42.09 25.01
CA LYS A 545 -6.73 -42.35 26.44
C LYS A 545 -8.16 -42.08 26.93
N LEU A 546 -9.01 -41.45 26.12
CA LEU A 546 -10.40 -41.23 26.50
C LEU A 546 -11.20 -42.56 26.49
N PRO A 547 -12.18 -42.73 27.40
CA PRO A 547 -13.16 -43.81 27.32
C PRO A 547 -13.86 -43.86 25.95
N ALA A 548 -14.19 -45.06 25.47
CA ALA A 548 -14.78 -45.27 24.14
C ALA A 548 -16.10 -44.48 23.92
N THR A 549 -16.85 -44.23 24.99
CA THR A 549 -18.08 -43.42 24.97
C THR A 549 -17.82 -41.94 24.68
N GLN A 550 -16.71 -41.38 25.19
CA GLN A 550 -16.31 -39.98 24.93
C GLN A 550 -15.70 -39.81 23.54
N ARG A 551 -14.93 -40.80 23.05
CA ARG A 551 -14.43 -40.81 21.66
C ARG A 551 -15.56 -40.83 20.62
N LYS A 552 -16.68 -41.49 20.94
CA LYS A 552 -17.88 -41.51 20.09
C LYS A 552 -18.54 -40.14 19.97
N LEU A 553 -18.61 -39.36 21.06
CA LEU A 553 -19.16 -37.99 21.05
C LEU A 553 -18.31 -37.03 20.19
N LEU A 554 -16.99 -37.16 20.25
CA LEU A 554 -16.06 -36.36 19.45
C LEU A 554 -16.08 -36.73 17.95
N LYS A 555 -16.42 -37.98 17.59
CA LYS A 555 -16.52 -38.42 16.19
C LYS A 555 -17.66 -37.75 15.41
N TYR A 556 -18.72 -37.27 16.08
CA TYR A 556 -19.84 -36.60 15.41
C TYR A 556 -19.59 -35.11 15.11
N GLY A 557 -18.54 -34.49 15.66
CA GLY A 557 -18.20 -33.08 15.42
C GLY A 557 -17.24 -32.81 14.26
N GLY A 558 -16.72 -33.86 13.62
CA GLY A 558 -15.66 -33.76 12.60
C GLY A 558 -14.31 -33.32 13.19
N TYR A 559 -13.22 -33.91 12.71
CA TYR A 559 -11.86 -33.65 13.23
C TYR A 559 -11.39 -32.18 13.10
N ALA A 560 -12.11 -31.33 12.36
CA ALA A 560 -11.77 -29.94 12.11
C ALA A 560 -12.56 -28.91 12.96
N THR A 561 -13.52 -29.36 13.80
CA THR A 561 -14.39 -28.45 14.58
C THR A 561 -14.49 -28.91 16.03
N VAL A 562 -13.37 -28.86 16.74
CA VAL A 562 -13.38 -28.89 18.20
C VAL A 562 -12.72 -27.61 18.69
N SER A 563 -13.50 -26.53 18.73
CA SER A 563 -13.11 -25.31 19.42
C SER A 563 -12.93 -25.63 20.91
N VAL A 564 -11.85 -25.11 21.51
CA VAL A 564 -11.40 -25.43 22.89
C VAL A 564 -12.50 -25.20 23.95
N GLY A 565 -13.47 -24.33 23.68
CA GLY A 565 -14.66 -24.15 24.52
C GLY A 565 -15.52 -25.40 24.69
N PHE A 566 -15.53 -26.31 23.72
CA PHE A 566 -16.27 -27.59 23.79
C PHE A 566 -15.57 -28.64 24.65
N LEU A 567 -14.23 -28.57 24.76
CA LEU A 567 -13.42 -29.50 25.56
C LEU A 567 -13.41 -29.15 27.05
N CYS A 568 -13.57 -27.87 27.40
CA CYS A 568 -13.61 -27.43 28.80
C CYS A 568 -14.94 -27.72 29.52
N CYS A 569 -16.00 -28.11 28.80
CA CYS A 569 -17.36 -28.20 29.34
C CYS A 569 -17.95 -29.62 29.46
N LEU A 570 -17.18 -30.68 29.22
CA LEU A 570 -17.64 -32.05 29.48
C LEU A 570 -17.50 -32.43 30.96
N GLY A 571 -18.36 -31.86 31.79
CA GLY A 571 -18.52 -32.25 33.19
C GLY A 571 -19.51 -33.39 33.35
N TYR A 572 -19.11 -34.64 33.09
CA TYR A 572 -19.86 -35.82 33.55
C TYR A 572 -18.91 -36.99 33.87
N CYS A 573 -19.03 -37.53 35.09
CA CYS A 573 -18.27 -38.64 35.69
C CYS A 573 -16.80 -38.36 36.08
N GLY A 574 -16.60 -37.59 37.16
CA GLY A 574 -15.59 -37.89 38.22
C GLY A 574 -14.10 -38.00 37.89
N LYS A 575 -13.66 -37.86 36.64
CA LYS A 575 -12.24 -37.85 36.22
C LYS A 575 -12.08 -36.74 35.17
N LYS A 576 -11.50 -35.60 35.58
CA LYS A 576 -11.29 -34.43 34.71
C LYS A 576 -10.03 -34.61 33.88
N TYR A 577 -10.12 -34.42 32.57
CA TYR A 577 -8.98 -34.14 31.69
C TYR A 577 -9.00 -32.63 31.37
N CYS A 578 -7.85 -31.96 31.39
CA CYS A 578 -7.79 -30.49 31.21
C CYS A 578 -6.85 -30.11 30.06
N CYS A 579 -7.24 -29.11 29.29
CA CYS A 579 -6.43 -28.45 28.27
C CYS A 579 -6.22 -26.99 28.70
N THR A 580 -4.99 -26.49 28.66
CA THR A 580 -4.67 -25.09 28.96
C THR A 580 -3.94 -24.45 27.78
N ASN A 581 -4.37 -23.23 27.44
CA ASN A 581 -3.68 -22.39 26.45
C ASN A 581 -2.69 -21.49 27.20
N LYS A 582 -1.43 -21.43 26.74
CA LYS A 582 -0.34 -20.71 27.44
C LYS A 582 -0.52 -19.18 27.52
N HIS A 583 -1.52 -18.61 26.84
CA HIS A 583 -1.78 -17.17 26.86
C HIS A 583 -2.75 -16.67 27.94
N GLU A 584 -3.33 -17.55 28.77
CA GLU A 584 -4.14 -17.15 29.93
C GLU A 584 -3.51 -17.67 31.23
N SER A 585 -2.42 -17.05 31.65
CA SER A 585 -1.85 -17.25 32.98
C SER A 585 -1.91 -15.97 33.79
N SER A 586 -3.13 -15.48 34.06
CA SER A 586 -3.43 -14.64 35.23
C SER A 586 -4.92 -14.26 35.24
N GLN A 587 -5.77 -15.15 35.76
CA GLN A 587 -6.98 -14.76 36.51
C GLN A 587 -7.68 -16.02 37.02
N SER A 588 -7.44 -16.33 38.29
CA SER A 588 -8.34 -17.18 39.06
C SER A 588 -9.63 -16.41 39.32
N SER A 589 -10.69 -16.68 38.56
CA SER A 589 -12.04 -16.28 38.94
C SER A 589 -12.99 -17.48 38.85
N SER A 590 -13.60 -17.79 39.98
CA SER A 590 -14.56 -18.86 40.14
C SER A 590 -15.85 -18.53 39.38
N ILE A 591 -16.10 -19.18 38.25
CA ILE A 591 -17.37 -19.05 37.55
C ILE A 591 -18.36 -20.06 38.15
N LYS A 592 -19.26 -19.56 38.99
CA LYS A 592 -20.49 -20.26 39.40
C LYS A 592 -21.45 -20.29 38.21
N ASN A 593 -21.85 -21.49 37.83
CA ASN A 593 -22.96 -21.78 36.92
C ASN A 593 -24.21 -20.96 37.25
N ARG A 594 -24.80 -20.30 36.24
CA ARG A 594 -26.26 -20.13 36.12
C ARG A 594 -26.65 -19.78 34.67
N ASN A 595 -27.36 -20.73 34.07
CA ASN A 595 -28.45 -20.56 33.11
C ASN A 595 -28.20 -20.05 31.68
N LYS A 596 -28.53 -20.98 30.77
CA LYS A 596 -29.34 -20.87 29.54
C LYS A 596 -28.62 -20.88 28.18
N ASN A 597 -28.88 -21.99 27.49
CA ASN A 597 -29.24 -22.16 26.08
C ASN A 597 -28.38 -21.52 25.00
N TYR A 598 -27.66 -22.37 24.26
CA TYR A 598 -27.55 -22.21 22.80
C TYR A 598 -27.76 -23.56 22.10
N ILE A 599 -28.71 -23.53 21.16
CA ILE A 599 -28.91 -24.47 20.06
C ILE A 599 -27.99 -23.99 18.93
N PHE A 600 -27.22 -24.93 18.38
CA PHE A 600 -26.29 -24.93 17.23
C PHE A 600 -25.72 -23.62 16.69
#